data_AF-A0A7H8XKU5-F1
#
_entry.id   AF-A0A7H8XKU5-F1
#
_cell.length_a   1.000
_cell.length_b   1.000
_cell.length_c   1.000
_cell.angle_alpha   90.00
_cell.angle_beta   90.00
_cell.angle_gamma   90.00
#
_symmetry.space_group_name_H-M   'P 1'
#
loop_
_entity.id
_entity.type
_entity.pdbx_description
1 polymer ?
#
loop_
_entity_poly.entity_id
_entity_poly.type
_entity_poly.pdbx_seq_one_letter_code
_entity_poly.pdbx_strand_id
1 'polypeptide(L)'
;MIDEHGPAADAQPVLRAIGRVPGINGHLPDRPAWTCAAPGCPHRWPCPHARDRITAAAGGDRVDLSITMAQVLNVAVVDLVRVPGDHDLFRRMLAWTR
;
A
#
# COMPACT_ATOMS: atom_id res chain seq x y z
N MET A 1 -19.25 23.14 -7.89
CA MET A 1 -19.41 21.89 -7.13
C MET A 1 -18.15 21.11 -7.36
N ILE A 2 -17.22 21.12 -6.40
CA ILE A 2 -16.07 20.24 -6.44
C ILE A 2 -16.64 18.87 -6.12
N ASP A 3 -16.59 17.94 -7.09
CA ASP A 3 -17.02 16.57 -6.88
C ASP A 3 -16.32 16.01 -5.63
N GLU A 4 -17.12 15.60 -4.63
CA GLU A 4 -16.69 14.88 -3.43
C GLU A 4 -16.28 13.43 -3.75
N HIS A 5 -15.83 13.14 -4.97
CA HIS A 5 -15.00 11.97 -5.25
C HIS A 5 -13.63 12.21 -4.63
N GLY A 6 -13.58 12.18 -3.30
CA GLY A 6 -12.36 12.36 -2.54
C GLY A 6 -11.30 11.36 -3.01
N PRO A 7 -10.01 11.72 -2.97
CA PRO A 7 -8.89 10.93 -3.51
C PRO A 7 -8.78 9.48 -2.97
N ALA A 8 -9.59 9.12 -1.98
CA ALA A 8 -9.72 7.77 -1.43
C ALA A 8 -10.51 6.79 -2.32
N ALA A 9 -11.49 7.26 -3.12
CA ALA A 9 -12.33 6.39 -3.94
C ALA A 9 -11.53 5.73 -5.09
N ASP A 10 -10.62 6.50 -5.70
CA ASP A 10 -9.81 6.09 -6.86
C ASP A 10 -8.69 5.10 -6.53
N ALA A 11 -8.42 4.88 -5.24
CA ALA A 11 -7.33 4.03 -4.79
C ALA A 11 -7.78 2.67 -4.22
N GLN A 12 -9.09 2.41 -4.15
CA GLN A 12 -9.60 1.04 -4.00
C GLN A 12 -9.21 0.11 -5.18
N PRO A 13 -9.19 0.59 -6.45
CA PRO A 13 -8.61 -0.14 -7.59
C PRO A 13 -7.16 -0.56 -7.40
N VAL A 14 -6.28 0.30 -6.84
CA VAL A 14 -4.86 -0.06 -6.68
C VAL A 14 -4.65 -1.18 -5.66
N LEU A 15 -5.42 -1.19 -4.57
CA LEU A 15 -5.38 -2.28 -3.59
C LEU A 15 -5.87 -3.61 -4.18
N ARG A 16 -6.89 -3.57 -5.06
CA ARG A 16 -7.35 -4.76 -5.80
C ARG A 16 -6.31 -5.24 -6.80
N ALA A 17 -5.58 -4.34 -7.45
CA ALA A 17 -4.49 -4.70 -8.36
C ALA A 17 -3.34 -5.38 -7.61
N ILE A 18 -2.95 -4.87 -6.44
CA ILE A 18 -1.98 -5.53 -5.55
C ILE A 18 -2.44 -6.95 -5.17
N GLY A 19 -3.74 -7.13 -4.92
CA GLY A 19 -4.34 -8.45 -4.67
C GLY A 19 -4.11 -9.49 -5.77
N ARG A 20 -3.78 -9.05 -6.99
CA ARG A 20 -3.53 -9.91 -8.15
C ARG A 20 -2.04 -10.10 -8.46
N VAL A 21 -1.15 -9.46 -7.70
CA VAL A 21 0.29 -9.63 -7.86
C VAL A 21 0.65 -11.11 -7.70
N PRO A 22 1.36 -11.73 -8.67
CA PRO A 22 1.76 -13.12 -8.56
C PRO A 22 2.55 -13.42 -7.27
N GLY A 23 2.11 -14.44 -6.55
CA GLY A 23 2.73 -14.86 -5.29
C GLY A 23 2.49 -13.92 -4.12
N ILE A 24 1.55 -12.96 -4.19
CA ILE A 24 1.23 -12.09 -3.05
C ILE A 24 0.68 -12.86 -1.83
N ASN A 25 0.05 -14.02 -2.04
CA ASN A 25 -0.32 -15.01 -1.02
C ASN A 25 -1.02 -14.41 0.23
N GLY A 26 -1.92 -13.45 0.02
CA GLY A 26 -2.67 -12.82 1.12
C GLY A 26 -1.89 -11.78 1.93
N HIS A 27 -0.65 -11.43 1.54
CA HIS A 27 0.10 -10.31 2.13
C HIS A 27 -0.45 -8.95 1.66
N LEU A 28 -1.70 -8.69 2.03
CA LEU A 28 -2.51 -7.51 1.71
C LEU A 28 -2.65 -6.61 2.95
N PRO A 29 -2.96 -5.31 2.78
CA PRO A 29 -3.21 -4.44 3.91
C PRO A 29 -4.55 -4.78 4.56
N ASP A 30 -4.53 -5.03 5.86
CA ASP A 30 -5.70 -5.11 6.72
C ASP A 30 -6.06 -3.71 7.21
N ARG A 31 -7.09 -3.11 6.60
CA ARG A 31 -7.51 -1.73 6.89
C ARG A 31 -8.55 -1.71 8.02
N PRO A 32 -8.55 -0.69 8.90
CA PRO A 32 -7.78 0.55 8.82
C PRO A 32 -6.45 0.52 9.59
N ALA A 33 -6.05 -0.60 10.18
CA ALA A 33 -4.79 -0.69 10.95
C ALA A 33 -3.53 -0.73 10.05
N TRP A 34 -3.72 -1.07 8.78
CA TRP A 34 -2.67 -1.31 7.80
C TRP A 34 -1.65 -2.37 8.24
N THR A 35 -2.07 -3.34 9.04
CA THR A 35 -1.28 -4.55 9.33
C THR A 35 -1.30 -5.50 8.14
N CYS A 36 -0.36 -6.46 8.09
CA CYS A 36 -0.40 -7.49 7.05
C CYS A 36 -1.50 -8.52 7.39
N ALA A 37 -2.43 -8.76 6.47
CA ALA A 37 -3.54 -9.71 6.65
C ALA A 37 -3.12 -11.19 6.57
N ALA A 38 -1.92 -11.48 6.05
CA ALA A 38 -1.43 -12.84 5.91
C ALA A 38 -1.29 -13.54 7.28
N PRO A 39 -1.87 -14.75 7.46
CA PRO A 39 -1.75 -15.49 8.70
C PRO A 39 -0.29 -15.69 9.12
N GLY A 40 0.03 -15.40 10.38
CA GLY A 40 1.38 -15.55 10.94
C GLY A 40 2.37 -14.44 10.55
N CYS A 41 1.97 -13.44 9.77
CA CYS A 41 2.82 -12.29 9.47
C CYS A 41 2.66 -11.19 10.55
N PRO A 42 3.69 -10.88 11.36
CA PRO A 42 3.56 -9.92 12.46
C PRO A 42 3.80 -8.47 12.02
N HIS A 43 4.02 -8.23 10.73
CA HIS A 43 4.50 -6.94 10.24
C HIS A 43 3.37 -6.00 9.87
N ARG A 44 3.64 -4.70 10.03
CA ARG A 44 2.88 -3.65 9.35
C ARG A 44 2.97 -3.85 7.84
N TRP A 45 1.87 -3.66 7.13
CA TRP A 45 1.85 -3.66 5.67
C TRP A 45 2.36 -2.30 5.14
N PRO A 46 3.16 -2.25 4.06
CA PRO A 46 3.69 -3.37 3.29
C PRO A 46 4.83 -4.06 4.04
N CYS A 47 4.65 -5.35 4.31
CA CYS A 47 5.65 -6.20 4.92
C CYS A 47 6.75 -6.57 3.91
N PRO A 48 7.91 -7.10 4.33
CA PRO A 48 9.01 -7.44 3.42
C PRO A 48 8.57 -8.28 2.21
N HIS A 49 7.76 -9.33 2.44
CA HIS A 49 7.22 -10.16 1.35
C HIS A 49 6.37 -9.36 0.35
N ALA A 50 5.47 -8.50 0.82
CA ALA A 50 4.67 -7.65 -0.05
C ALA A 50 5.54 -6.70 -0.89
N ARG A 51 6.56 -6.06 -0.28
CA ARG A 51 7.50 -5.19 -0.99
C ARG A 51 8.24 -5.94 -2.08
N ASP A 52 8.72 -7.14 -1.79
CA ASP A 52 9.45 -7.98 -2.74
C ASP A 52 8.55 -8.36 -3.93
N ARG A 53 7.32 -8.82 -3.67
CA ARG A 53 6.39 -9.26 -4.72
C ARG A 53 5.91 -8.09 -5.58
N ILE A 54 5.58 -6.95 -4.97
CA ILE A 54 5.15 -5.75 -5.71
C ILE A 54 6.31 -5.18 -6.54
N THR A 55 7.54 -5.15 -5.99
CA THR A 55 8.74 -4.75 -6.76
C THR A 55 8.96 -5.68 -7.96
N ALA A 56 8.85 -6.99 -7.76
CA ALA A 56 9.03 -7.97 -8.82
C ALA A 56 7.96 -7.82 -9.91
N ALA A 57 6.71 -7.55 -9.54
CA ALA A 57 5.61 -7.33 -10.48
C ALA A 57 5.79 -6.09 -11.34
N ALA A 58 6.47 -5.05 -10.83
CA ALA A 58 6.81 -3.85 -11.60
C ALA A 58 7.87 -4.11 -12.69
N GLY A 59 8.52 -5.28 -12.71
CA GLY A 59 9.41 -5.68 -13.81
C GLY A 59 10.63 -4.77 -14.03
N GLY A 60 11.02 -3.99 -13.01
CA GLY A 60 12.08 -3.00 -13.11
C GLY A 60 11.61 -1.57 -13.41
N ASP A 61 10.31 -1.35 -13.68
CA ASP A 61 9.73 -0.02 -13.81
C ASP A 61 9.56 0.64 -12.44
N ARG A 62 10.59 1.40 -12.04
CA ARG A 62 10.64 2.13 -10.76
C ARG A 62 9.64 3.29 -10.71
N VAL A 63 9.26 3.85 -11.86
CA VAL A 63 8.31 4.95 -11.94
C VAL A 63 6.91 4.41 -11.68
N ASP A 64 6.50 3.35 -12.38
CA ASP A 64 5.22 2.69 -12.16
C ASP A 64 5.07 2.16 -10.71
N LEU A 65 6.13 1.56 -10.17
CA LEU A 65 6.17 1.13 -8.77
C LEU A 65 5.93 2.30 -7.80
N SER A 66 6.59 3.43 -8.04
CA SER A 66 6.45 4.62 -7.19
C SER A 66 5.06 5.25 -7.30
N ILE A 67 4.48 5.31 -8.50
CA ILE A 67 3.12 5.80 -8.73
C ILE A 67 2.10 4.91 -8.04
N THR A 68 2.23 3.59 -8.22
CA THR A 68 1.38 2.59 -7.57
C THR A 68 1.41 2.75 -6.05
N MET A 69 2.61 2.84 -5.45
CA MET A 69 2.72 2.98 -3.99
C MET A 69 2.32 4.37 -3.48
N ALA A 70 2.41 5.43 -4.29
CA ALA A 70 1.89 6.75 -3.96
C ALA A 70 0.35 6.76 -3.90
N GLN A 71 -0.32 6.06 -4.81
CA GLN A 71 -1.78 5.88 -4.75
C GLN A 71 -2.19 5.14 -3.47
N VAL A 72 -1.43 4.10 -3.09
CA VAL A 72 -1.66 3.36 -1.83
C VAL A 72 -1.42 4.24 -0.60
N LEU A 73 -0.37 5.06 -0.61
CA LEU A 73 -0.08 6.02 0.46
C LEU A 73 -1.26 6.98 0.67
N ASN A 74 -1.89 7.48 -0.40
CA ASN A 74 -3.05 8.36 -0.29
C ASN A 74 -4.23 7.68 0.45
N VAL A 75 -4.47 6.39 0.23
CA VAL A 75 -5.48 5.64 1.02
C VAL A 75 -5.04 5.51 2.47
N ALA A 76 -3.78 5.16 2.69
CA ALA A 76 -3.25 4.93 4.03
C ALA A 76 -3.30 6.19 4.89
N VAL A 77 -3.03 7.36 4.31
CA VAL A 77 -3.12 8.63 5.00
C VAL A 77 -4.54 8.86 5.54
N VAL A 78 -5.59 8.56 4.75
CA VAL A 78 -6.97 8.74 5.21
C VAL A 78 -7.29 7.89 6.44
N ASP A 79 -6.83 6.64 6.47
CA ASP A 79 -7.08 5.73 7.59
C ASP A 79 -6.19 6.03 8.82
N LEU A 80 -4.93 6.41 8.59
CA LEU A 80 -3.90 6.48 9.63
C LEU A 80 -3.65 7.89 10.17
N VAL A 81 -4.17 8.95 9.53
CA VAL A 81 -3.92 10.36 9.95
C VAL A 81 -4.32 10.63 11.41
N ARG A 82 -5.24 9.85 11.97
CA ARG A 82 -5.71 9.99 13.36
C ARG A 82 -5.08 8.98 14.33
N VAL A 83 -4.19 8.10 13.87
CA VAL A 83 -3.56 7.05 14.69
C VAL A 83 -2.22 7.57 15.25
N PRO A 84 -2.08 7.71 16.58
CA PRO A 84 -0.81 8.11 17.19
C PRO A 84 0.29 7.07 16.93
N GLY A 85 1.52 7.50 16.61
CA GLY A 85 2.68 6.62 16.44
C GLY A 85 2.93 6.08 15.02
N ASP A 86 2.16 6.50 14.01
CA ASP A 86 2.36 6.10 12.60
C ASP A 86 2.83 7.29 11.74
N HIS A 87 3.85 8.00 12.22
CA HIS A 87 4.24 9.32 11.71
C HIS A 87 5.09 9.30 10.43
N ASP A 88 5.64 8.16 10.03
CA ASP A 88 6.56 8.06 8.88
C ASP A 88 6.00 7.16 7.77
N LEU A 89 4.80 7.54 7.30
CA LEU A 89 4.12 6.84 6.22
C LEU A 89 4.91 6.91 4.91
N PHE A 90 5.65 7.99 4.66
CA PHE A 90 6.52 8.09 3.49
C PHE A 90 7.59 6.99 3.49
N ARG A 91 8.35 6.84 4.59
CA ARG A 91 9.39 5.79 4.65
C ARG A 91 8.79 4.39 4.59
N ARG A 92 7.63 4.19 5.21
CA ARG A 92 6.94 2.89 5.23
C ARG A 92 6.38 2.49 3.87
N MET A 93 5.71 3.41 3.19
CA MET A 93 4.96 3.11 1.96
C MET A 93 5.77 3.33 0.69
N LEU A 94 6.62 4.36 0.63
CA LEU A 94 7.15 4.86 -0.63
C LEU A 94 8.69 4.85 -0.73
N ALA A 95 9.43 5.11 0.35
CA ALA A 95 10.89 5.29 0.26
C ALA A 95 11.70 4.07 -0.21
N TRP A 96 11.07 2.89 -0.32
CA TRP A 96 11.68 1.65 -0.82
C TRP A 96 11.47 1.42 -2.33
N THR A 97 10.72 2.27 -3.03
CA THR A 97 10.42 2.09 -4.47
C THR A 97 11.52 2.60 -5.40
N ARG A 98 12.55 3.26 -4.83
CA ARG A 98 13.72 3.79 -5.53
C ARG A 98 14.73 2.72 -5.93
#